data_AF-F0TAK8-F1
#
_entry.id   AF-F0TAK8-F1
#
_cell.length_a   1.000
_cell.length_b   1.000
_cell.length_c   1.000
_cell.angle_alpha   90.00
_cell.angle_beta   90.00
_cell.angle_gamma   90.00
#
_symmetry.space_group_name_H-M   'P 1'
#
loop_
_entity.id
_entity.type
_entity.pdbx_description
1 polymer ?
#
loop_
_entity_poly.entity_id
_entity_poly.type
_entity_poly.pdbx_seq_one_letter_code
_entity_poly.pdbx_strand_id
1 'polypeptide(L)'
;MEKKKYALAPCSGMSPYGLITRAASSDVVRERDDLISICMGATSADREGFKELIKKYPIIAVNGCEGACVDKILLQKGVKVSKVVNAQEELNSANLKPTDPVRLDENGEKCVELLKQKITKLID
;
A
#
# COMPACT_ATOMS: atom_id res chain seq x y z
N MET A 1 1.62 -24.58 5.16
CA MET A 1 1.52 -23.20 4.63
C MET A 1 1.37 -22.29 5.82
N GLU A 2 2.37 -21.47 6.12
CA GLU A 2 2.19 -20.38 7.08
C GLU A 2 1.00 -19.52 6.62
N LYS A 3 0.09 -19.23 7.55
CA LYS A 3 -1.10 -18.43 7.26
C LYS A 3 -0.63 -17.01 6.96
N LYS A 4 -0.60 -16.65 5.67
CA LYS A 4 -0.46 -15.27 5.23
C LYS A 4 -1.40 -14.39 6.06
N LYS A 5 -0.83 -13.44 6.78
CA LYS A 5 -1.47 -12.69 7.85
C LYS A 5 -2.28 -11.53 7.27
N TYR A 6 -1.75 -10.85 6.25
CA TYR A 6 -2.38 -9.69 5.63
C TYR A 6 -2.08 -9.59 4.13
N ALA A 7 -2.90 -8.81 3.43
CA ALA A 7 -2.65 -8.37 2.06
C ALA A 7 -2.45 -6.86 2.02
N LEU A 8 -1.39 -6.37 1.37
CA LEU A 8 -1.10 -4.95 1.21
C LEU A 8 -1.70 -4.44 -0.11
N ALA A 9 -2.47 -3.36 -0.04
CA ALA A 9 -3.04 -2.69 -1.20
C ALA A 9 -2.43 -1.28 -1.34
N PRO A 10 -1.39 -1.08 -2.17
CA PRO A 10 -0.76 0.21 -2.35
C PRO A 10 -1.51 1.14 -3.29
N CYS A 11 -1.34 2.44 -3.07
CA CYS A 11 -1.79 3.48 -3.99
C CYS A 11 -1.17 3.29 -5.39
N SER A 12 -2.02 3.29 -6.42
CA SER A 12 -1.62 3.18 -7.81
C SER A 12 -1.48 4.54 -8.52
N GLY A 13 -1.53 5.65 -7.78
CA GLY A 13 -1.45 7.00 -8.34
C GLY A 13 -0.10 7.30 -9.00
N MET A 14 -0.09 8.16 -10.02
CA MET A 14 1.12 8.62 -10.71
C MET A 14 1.74 9.86 -10.04
N SER A 15 1.65 9.95 -8.72
CA SER A 15 2.28 11.00 -7.91
C SER A 15 3.54 10.45 -7.21
N PRO A 16 4.41 11.31 -6.65
CA PRO A 16 5.54 10.86 -5.84
C PRO A 16 5.10 9.96 -4.67
N TYR A 17 3.97 10.28 -4.04
CA TYR A 17 3.35 9.44 -3.01
C TYR A 17 2.89 8.07 -3.54
N GLY A 18 2.36 8.01 -4.76
CA GLY A 18 2.03 6.75 -5.40
C GLY A 18 3.26 5.88 -5.67
N LEU A 19 4.38 6.49 -6.09
CA LEU A 19 5.63 5.76 -6.29
C LEU A 19 6.14 5.13 -5.00
N ILE A 20 6.31 5.92 -3.94
CA ILE A 20 6.88 5.42 -2.68
C ILE A 20 6.00 4.38 -2.00
N THR A 21 4.67 4.48 -2.13
CA THR A 21 3.75 3.48 -1.54
C THR A 21 3.84 2.14 -2.25
N ARG A 22 3.98 2.14 -3.58
CA ARG A 22 4.23 0.91 -4.36
C ARG A 22 5.58 0.30 -4.01
N ALA A 23 6.64 1.12 -3.93
CA ALA A 23 7.98 0.65 -3.57
C ALA A 23 7.99 0.04 -2.17
N ALA A 24 7.56 0.80 -1.14
CA ALA A 24 7.51 0.32 0.24
C ALA A 24 6.68 -0.96 0.39
N SER A 25 5.52 -1.05 -0.24
CA SER A 25 4.67 -2.24 -0.15
C SER A 25 5.31 -3.45 -0.87
N SER A 26 5.99 -3.23 -1.99
CA SER A 26 6.68 -4.28 -2.72
C SER A 26 7.88 -4.82 -1.95
N ASP A 27 8.66 -3.92 -1.33
CA ASP A 27 9.80 -4.29 -0.50
C ASP A 27 9.38 -5.09 0.74
N VAL A 28 8.38 -4.60 1.50
CA VAL A 28 7.88 -5.31 2.69
C VAL A 28 7.34 -6.70 2.33
N VAL A 29 6.63 -6.84 1.20
CA VAL A 29 6.16 -8.15 0.73
C VAL A 29 7.30 -9.04 0.26
N ARG A 30 8.40 -8.48 -0.27
CA ARG A 30 9.59 -9.25 -0.66
C ARG A 30 10.39 -9.72 0.54
N GLU A 31 10.40 -8.94 1.62
CA GLU A 31 11.14 -9.20 2.85
C GLU A 31 10.38 -10.14 3.82
N ARG A 32 9.09 -10.43 3.57
CA ARG A 32 8.23 -11.24 4.45
C ARG A 32 7.39 -12.27 3.70
N ASP A 33 7.42 -13.51 4.16
CA ASP A 33 6.66 -14.63 3.56
C ASP A 33 5.17 -14.67 3.96
N ASP A 34 4.79 -13.91 5.00
CA ASP A 34 3.43 -13.87 5.55
C ASP A 34 2.53 -12.81 4.89
N LEU A 35 2.97 -12.16 3.82
CA LEU A 35 2.23 -11.10 3.14
C LEU A 35 1.99 -11.39 1.66
N ILE A 36 1.01 -10.69 1.09
CA ILE A 36 0.85 -10.58 -0.37
C ILE A 36 0.59 -9.14 -0.78
N SER A 37 0.95 -8.79 -2.01
CA SER A 37 0.60 -7.52 -2.62
C SER A 37 -0.66 -7.65 -3.48
N ILE A 38 -1.57 -6.69 -3.37
CA ILE A 38 -2.76 -6.55 -4.20
C ILE A 38 -2.50 -5.53 -5.28
N CYS A 39 -2.63 -5.94 -6.54
CA CYS A 39 -2.59 -5.02 -7.66
C CYS A 39 -3.89 -4.21 -7.73
N MET A 40 -3.86 -2.97 -7.25
CA MET A 40 -5.04 -2.09 -7.27
C MET A 40 -5.55 -1.80 -8.68
N GLY A 41 -4.69 -1.76 -9.69
CA GLY A 41 -5.13 -1.64 -11.09
C GLY A 41 -6.00 -2.82 -11.54
N ALA A 42 -5.59 -4.04 -11.22
CA ALA A 42 -6.36 -5.25 -11.54
C ALA A 42 -7.66 -5.33 -10.72
N THR A 43 -7.62 -4.94 -9.44
CA THR A 43 -8.80 -4.83 -8.58
C THR A 43 -9.81 -3.83 -9.13
N SER A 44 -9.36 -2.64 -9.53
CA SER A 44 -10.23 -1.61 -10.12
C SER A 44 -10.86 -2.07 -11.42
N ALA A 45 -10.10 -2.74 -12.27
CA ALA A 45 -10.54 -3.26 -13.57
C ALA A 45 -11.41 -4.53 -13.48
N ASP A 46 -11.78 -4.98 -12.27
CA ASP A 46 -12.57 -6.20 -12.07
C ASP A 46 -11.97 -7.45 -12.72
N ARG A 47 -10.64 -7.52 -12.81
CA ARG A 47 -9.96 -8.64 -13.47
C ARG A 47 -10.35 -9.95 -12.79
N GLU A 48 -10.72 -10.93 -13.62
CA GLU A 48 -11.11 -12.25 -13.14
C GLU A 48 -10.01 -12.88 -12.27
N GLY A 49 -10.42 -13.54 -11.18
CA GLY A 49 -9.51 -14.09 -10.15
C GLY A 49 -9.10 -13.10 -9.05
N PHE A 50 -9.06 -11.79 -9.31
CA PHE A 50 -8.70 -10.80 -8.27
C PHE A 50 -9.83 -10.54 -7.27
N LYS A 51 -11.10 -10.65 -7.71
CA LYS A 51 -12.28 -10.48 -6.85
C LYS A 51 -12.29 -11.43 -5.65
N GLU A 52 -11.87 -12.66 -5.85
CA GLU A 52 -11.76 -13.64 -4.78
C GLU A 52 -10.49 -13.43 -3.96
N LEU A 53 -9.38 -13.02 -4.60
CA LEU A 53 -8.12 -12.76 -3.90
C LEU A 53 -8.26 -11.68 -2.82
N ILE A 54 -8.93 -10.57 -3.13
CA ILE A 54 -9.12 -9.45 -2.19
C ILE A 54 -10.04 -9.78 -1.00
N LYS A 55 -10.74 -10.92 -1.03
CA LYS A 55 -11.61 -11.38 0.07
C LYS A 55 -10.95 -12.44 0.95
N LYS A 56 -9.82 -13.02 0.50
CA LYS A 56 -9.16 -14.14 1.21
C LYS A 56 -8.40 -13.73 2.45
N TYR A 57 -7.92 -12.48 2.51
CA TYR A 57 -7.04 -12.00 3.57
C TYR A 57 -7.49 -10.63 4.06
N PRO A 58 -7.28 -10.30 5.34
CA PRO A 58 -7.49 -8.94 5.81
C PRO A 58 -6.55 -7.99 5.07
N ILE A 59 -7.10 -6.89 4.55
CA ILE A 59 -6.34 -5.93 3.74
C ILE A 59 -5.84 -4.77 4.59
N ILE A 60 -4.58 -4.39 4.39
CA ILE A 60 -4.02 -3.11 4.81
C ILE A 60 -3.99 -2.19 3.58
N ALA A 61 -4.78 -1.12 3.61
CA ALA A 61 -4.75 -0.11 2.55
C ALA A 61 -3.61 0.88 2.80
N VAL A 62 -2.78 1.11 1.80
CA VAL A 62 -1.66 2.07 1.85
C VAL A 62 -1.98 3.21 0.89
N ASN A 63 -2.64 4.25 1.41
CA ASN A 63 -3.01 5.43 0.64
C ASN A 63 -1.83 6.36 0.45
N GLY A 64 -1.75 6.99 -0.73
CA GLY A 64 -0.73 7.99 -1.01
C GLY A 64 -1.12 9.40 -0.55
N CYS A 65 -2.40 9.69 -0.37
CA CYS A 65 -2.91 11.01 -0.01
C CYS A 65 -4.30 10.94 0.62
N GLU A 66 -4.80 12.08 1.09
CA GLU A 66 -6.15 12.30 1.66
C GLU A 66 -7.30 11.85 0.76
N GLY A 67 -7.04 11.68 -0.54
CA GLY A 67 -8.03 11.14 -1.48
C GLY A 67 -8.52 9.74 -1.12
N ALA A 68 -7.72 8.96 -0.37
CA ALA A 68 -8.03 7.63 0.13
C ALA A 68 -8.64 6.69 -0.94
N CYS A 69 -8.12 6.75 -2.18
CA CYS A 69 -8.69 6.03 -3.30
C CYS A 69 -8.66 4.51 -3.11
N VAL A 70 -7.64 3.97 -2.42
CA VAL A 70 -7.50 2.54 -2.19
C VAL A 70 -8.69 2.02 -1.38
N ASP A 71 -8.99 2.66 -0.24
CA ASP A 71 -10.14 2.32 0.60
C ASP A 71 -11.45 2.43 -0.16
N LYS A 72 -11.65 3.52 -0.89
CA LYS A 72 -12.88 3.75 -1.66
C LYS A 72 -13.10 2.65 -2.70
N ILE A 73 -12.06 2.26 -3.44
CA ILE A 73 -12.13 1.19 -4.43
C ILE A 73 -12.44 -0.14 -3.75
N LEU A 74 -11.73 -0.49 -2.68
CA LEU A 74 -11.97 -1.76 -1.96
C LEU A 74 -13.38 -1.84 -1.39
N LEU A 75 -13.88 -0.74 -0.82
CA LEU A 75 -15.25 -0.64 -0.31
C LEU A 75 -16.28 -0.82 -1.43
N GLN A 76 -16.07 -0.20 -2.60
CA GLN A 76 -16.91 -0.40 -3.79
C GLN A 76 -16.92 -1.87 -4.27
N LYS A 77 -15.82 -2.60 -4.06
CA LYS A 77 -15.73 -4.04 -4.34
C LYS A 77 -16.29 -4.92 -3.20
N GLY A 78 -16.92 -4.31 -2.19
CA GLY A 78 -17.52 -5.02 -1.06
C GLY A 78 -16.51 -5.55 -0.05
N VAL A 79 -15.28 -5.01 -0.03
CA VAL A 79 -14.24 -5.40 0.92
C VAL A 79 -14.02 -4.29 1.94
N LYS A 80 -14.14 -4.64 3.22
CA LYS A 80 -13.79 -3.73 4.32
C LYS A 80 -12.31 -3.84 4.61
N VAL A 81 -11.62 -2.70 4.60
CA VAL A 81 -10.20 -2.62 4.95
C VAL A 81 -10.01 -2.88 6.46
N SER A 82 -8.97 -3.65 6.81
CA SER A 82 -8.67 -3.99 8.20
C SER A 82 -7.83 -2.92 8.90
N LYS A 83 -6.84 -2.35 8.20
CA LYS A 83 -5.92 -1.32 8.71
C LYS A 83 -5.59 -0.35 7.58
N VAL A 84 -5.30 0.90 7.91
CA VAL A 84 -5.02 1.95 6.94
C VAL A 84 -3.70 2.64 7.27
N VAL A 85 -2.90 2.91 6.25
CA VAL A 85 -1.75 3.82 6.29
C VAL A 85 -2.02 4.96 5.32
N ASN A 86 -1.96 6.20 5.80
CA ASN A 86 -1.93 7.38 4.94
C ASN A 86 -0.49 7.88 4.83
N ALA A 87 0.15 7.65 3.68
CA ALA A 87 1.54 8.02 3.48
C ALA A 87 1.79 9.52 3.60
N GLN A 88 0.83 10.36 3.19
CA GLN A 88 0.98 11.80 3.26
C GLN A 88 1.00 12.28 4.71
N GLU A 89 0.09 11.79 5.56
CA GLU A 89 0.06 12.12 6.98
C GLU A 89 1.33 11.66 7.72
N GLU A 90 1.77 10.42 7.46
CA GLU A 90 2.94 9.84 8.11
C GLU A 90 4.23 10.59 7.75
N LEU A 91 4.39 10.99 6.49
CA LEU A 91 5.56 11.72 6.03
C LEU A 91 5.54 13.18 6.47
N ASN A 92 4.37 13.84 6.44
CA ASN A 92 4.22 15.19 6.98
C ASN A 92 4.61 15.25 8.46
N SER A 93 4.20 14.24 9.25
CA SER A 93 4.56 14.13 10.67
C SER A 93 6.06 13.95 10.91
N ALA A 94 6.78 13.43 9.92
CA ALA A 94 8.24 13.27 9.93
C ALA A 94 8.98 14.39 9.17
N ASN A 95 8.26 15.42 8.71
CA ASN A 95 8.78 16.49 7.86
C ASN A 95 9.52 15.99 6.60
N LEU A 96 9.03 14.89 6.03
CA LEU A 96 9.50 14.31 4.78
C LEU A 96 8.47 14.53 3.67
N LYS A 97 8.93 14.67 2.43
CA LYS A 97 8.04 14.85 1.28
C LYS A 97 8.65 14.26 0.02
N PRO A 98 8.04 13.26 -0.62
CA PRO A 98 8.55 12.70 -1.87
C PRO A 98 8.43 13.73 -3.01
N THR A 99 9.40 13.72 -3.91
CA THR A 99 9.60 14.76 -4.92
C THR A 99 9.37 14.27 -6.34
N ASP A 100 9.88 13.09 -6.69
CA ASP A 100 9.82 12.56 -8.05
C ASP A 100 8.75 11.45 -8.19
N PRO A 101 7.84 11.54 -9.19
CA PRO A 101 6.78 10.55 -9.42
C PRO A 101 7.22 9.33 -10.23
N VAL A 102 8.40 9.37 -10.85
CA VAL A 102 8.90 8.38 -11.82
C VAL A 102 10.05 7.55 -11.25
N ARG A 103 11.00 8.18 -10.55
CA ARG A 103 12.20 7.54 -10.00
C ARG A 103 12.36 7.85 -8.53
N LEU A 104 12.86 6.89 -7.76
CA LEU A 104 13.24 7.14 -6.38
C LEU A 104 14.57 7.91 -6.37
N ASP A 105 14.51 9.15 -5.90
CA ASP A 105 15.68 9.92 -5.50
C ASP A 105 16.02 9.63 -4.02
N GLU A 106 17.12 10.18 -3.51
CA GLU A 106 17.56 9.96 -2.14
C GLU A 106 16.49 10.27 -1.07
N ASN A 107 15.63 11.24 -1.37
CA ASN A 107 14.56 11.65 -0.45
C ASN A 107 13.33 10.74 -0.58
N GLY A 108 13.02 10.27 -1.79
CA GLY A 108 12.07 9.21 -2.06
C GLY A 108 12.43 7.92 -1.32
N GLU A 109 13.71 7.51 -1.34
CA GLU A 109 14.19 6.34 -0.60
C GLU A 109 13.98 6.50 0.92
N LYS A 110 14.27 7.69 1.49
CA LYS A 110 13.97 7.97 2.90
C LYS A 110 12.48 7.85 3.22
N CYS A 111 11.62 8.33 2.31
CA CYS A 111 10.17 8.21 2.47
C CYS A 111 9.72 6.74 2.41
N VAL A 112 10.31 5.94 1.52
CA VAL A 112 10.06 4.49 1.41
C VAL A 112 10.42 3.80 2.72
N GLU A 113 11.62 4.02 3.25
CA GLU A 113 12.07 3.39 4.50
C GLU A 113 11.17 3.73 5.70
N LEU A 114 10.73 5.00 5.81
CA LEU A 114 9.76 5.37 6.84
C LEU A 114 8.43 4.62 6.68
N LEU A 115 7.91 4.53 5.46
CA LEU A 115 6.66 3.80 5.19
C LEU A 115 6.80 2.31 5.47
N LYS A 116 7.93 1.68 5.11
CA LYS A 116 8.22 0.27 5.43
C LYS A 116 8.12 0.02 6.94
N GLN A 117 8.71 0.90 7.75
CA GLN A 117 8.63 0.80 9.21
C GLN A 117 7.19 0.93 9.73
N LYS A 118 6.39 1.86 9.17
CA LYS A 118 4.99 2.05 9.57
C LYS A 118 4.11 0.86 9.20
N ILE A 119 4.27 0.32 8.00
CA ILE A 119 3.56 -0.88 7.54
C ILE A 119 3.94 -2.08 8.43
N THR A 120 5.23 -2.29 8.69
CA THR A 120 5.71 -3.40 9.53
C THR A 120 5.14 -3.35 10.94
N LYS A 121 5.16 -2.17 11.58
CA LYS A 121 4.55 -1.95 12.90
C LYS A 121 3.05 -2.24 12.96
N LEU A 122 2.34 -2.11 11.83
CA LEU A 122 0.91 -2.45 11.77
C LEU A 122 0.68 -3.94 11.60
N ILE A 123 1.66 -4.71 11.12
CA ILE A 123 1.49 -6.15 10.87
C ILE A 123 1.80 -6.95 12.14
N ASP A 124 2.83 -6.55 12.88
CA ASP A 124 3.29 -7.19 14.10
C ASP A 124 2.35 -6.90 15.28
#